data_AF-A0A821HJI1-F1
#
_entry.id   AF-A0A821HJI1-F1
#
_cell.length_a   1.000
_cell.length_b   1.000
_cell.length_c   1.000
_cell.angle_alpha   90.00
_cell.angle_beta   90.00
_cell.angle_gamma   90.00
#
_symmetry.space_group_name_H-M   'P 1'
#
loop_
_entity.id
_entity.type
_entity.pdbx_description
1 polymer ?
#
loop_
_entity_poly.entity_id
_entity_poly.type
_entity_poly.pdbx_seq_one_letter_code
_entity_poly.pdbx_strand_id
1 'polypeptide(L)'
;MPFFLSGSRSSNLTRPLVRQSTINYDRTPIDADVVKLPVPTGEPSINVENDASVLGVSAYSILRYMYAALIIYSFIVSYATGCCWYTMLLFYFVEYIAFYLWHWQAHHTIWWIPFNDGCYKKHKEHHWEIYPPKDFYGARKRQIDQMNTSEGNVNALPISWWDYMRHKTWISDHEGLLILLTFIQLTVARLVFHCSYSTVGCTFLGFMVMAFIGNWLHHAYHVEDHWLERFKWFHELRALHYIHHLGTAKHNYGVLNMTLDRFLGSFTFS
;
A
#
# COMPACT_ATOMS: atom_id res chain seq x y z
N MET A 1 -7.24 -3.56 79.89
CA MET A 1 -8.50 -4.13 79.38
C MET A 1 -8.54 -3.94 77.86
N PRO A 2 -8.78 -5.01 77.08
CA PRO A 2 -8.70 -4.98 75.61
C PRO A 2 -10.06 -4.68 74.98
N PHE A 3 -10.08 -4.08 73.78
CA PHE A 3 -11.19 -4.18 72.84
C PHE A 3 -10.69 -4.09 71.38
N PHE A 4 -11.48 -4.69 70.50
CA PHE A 4 -11.16 -5.33 69.24
C PHE A 4 -10.99 -4.42 67.99
N LEU A 5 -10.10 -4.88 67.10
CA LEU A 5 -10.11 -4.93 65.62
C LEU A 5 -11.17 -4.18 64.79
N SER A 6 -10.70 -3.45 63.78
CA SER A 6 -11.17 -3.41 62.37
C SER A 6 -10.28 -2.39 61.62
N GLY A 7 -9.57 -2.66 60.51
CA GLY A 7 -9.90 -3.49 59.38
C GLY A 7 -10.22 -2.60 58.17
N SER A 8 -9.22 -2.07 57.45
CA SER A 8 -9.42 -1.49 56.12
C SER A 8 -8.17 -1.69 55.27
N ARG A 9 -8.30 -2.59 54.30
CA ARG A 9 -7.26 -3.02 53.36
C ARG A 9 -7.07 -1.98 52.26
N SER A 10 -5.80 -1.70 51.98
CA SER A 10 -5.31 -1.22 50.69
C SER A 10 -5.78 -2.14 49.56
N SER A 11 -6.39 -1.55 48.52
CA SER A 11 -6.55 -2.19 47.20
C SER A 11 -5.78 -1.37 46.17
N ASN A 12 -4.54 -1.78 45.93
CA ASN A 12 -3.82 -1.46 44.70
C ASN A 12 -4.57 -2.06 43.52
N LEU A 13 -5.17 -1.21 42.69
CA LEU A 13 -5.70 -1.56 41.38
C LEU A 13 -4.52 -1.89 40.44
N THR A 14 -4.18 -3.17 40.37
CA THR A 14 -3.36 -3.74 39.30
C THR A 14 -4.12 -3.64 37.98
N ARG A 15 -3.59 -2.84 37.04
CA ARG A 15 -4.01 -2.84 35.63
C ARG A 15 -3.85 -4.24 35.04
N PRO A 16 -4.80 -4.75 34.26
CA PRO A 16 -4.59 -6.00 33.55
C PRO A 16 -3.54 -5.79 32.45
N LEU A 17 -2.43 -6.53 32.56
CA LEU A 17 -1.48 -6.75 31.48
C LEU A 17 -2.24 -7.38 30.31
N VAL A 18 -2.34 -6.65 29.21
CA VAL A 18 -2.78 -7.20 27.92
C VAL A 18 -1.78 -8.28 27.53
N ARG A 19 -2.22 -9.53 27.64
CA ARG A 19 -1.46 -10.71 27.25
C ARG A 19 -1.31 -10.67 25.73
N GLN A 20 -0.14 -10.28 25.23
CA GLN A 20 0.23 -10.53 23.83
C GLN A 20 0.20 -12.04 23.62
N SER A 21 -0.77 -12.52 22.84
CA SER A 21 -0.78 -13.89 22.35
C SER A 21 0.35 -14.02 21.33
N THR A 22 1.47 -14.60 21.76
CA THR A 22 2.50 -15.12 20.86
C THR A 22 1.89 -16.25 20.03
N ILE A 23 1.60 -15.97 18.77
CA ILE A 23 1.28 -16.98 17.77
C ILE A 23 2.58 -17.71 17.45
N ASN A 24 2.68 -18.98 17.86
CA ASN A 24 3.83 -19.82 17.62
C ASN A 24 3.72 -20.38 16.19
N TYR A 25 4.57 -19.91 15.27
CA TYR A 25 4.67 -20.45 13.91
C TYR A 25 5.65 -21.62 13.92
N ASP A 26 5.17 -22.83 14.22
CA ASP A 26 5.94 -24.04 13.91
C ASP A 26 5.99 -24.21 12.39
N ARG A 27 7.17 -23.98 11.82
CA ARG A 27 7.44 -24.05 10.38
C ARG A 27 7.61 -25.49 9.93
N THR A 28 6.59 -26.06 9.29
CA THR A 28 6.82 -27.05 8.23
C THR A 28 7.09 -26.34 6.90
N PRO A 29 7.90 -26.94 5.99
CA PRO A 29 8.12 -26.40 4.66
C PRO A 29 6.77 -26.18 3.97
N ILE A 30 6.57 -24.98 3.45
CA ILE A 30 5.31 -24.55 2.84
C ILE A 30 5.15 -25.29 1.51
N ASP A 31 4.32 -26.33 1.48
CA ASP A 31 3.65 -26.74 0.25
C ASP A 31 2.76 -25.58 -0.19
N ALA A 32 3.02 -25.07 -1.39
CA ALA A 32 2.47 -23.83 -1.93
C ALA A 32 0.96 -23.85 -2.23
N ASP A 33 0.23 -24.84 -1.71
CA ASP A 33 -1.12 -25.16 -2.19
C ASP A 33 -2.26 -24.57 -1.36
N VAL A 34 -2.05 -24.07 -0.15
CA VAL A 34 -3.11 -23.31 0.56
C VAL A 34 -2.49 -22.31 1.53
N VAL A 35 -2.38 -21.04 1.13
CA VAL A 35 -2.18 -19.96 2.10
C VAL A 35 -3.52 -19.74 2.81
N LYS A 36 -3.71 -20.42 3.95
CA LYS A 36 -4.79 -20.07 4.88
C LYS A 36 -4.39 -18.76 5.56
N LEU A 37 -4.90 -17.64 5.05
CA LEU A 37 -4.82 -16.38 5.79
C LEU A 37 -5.54 -16.57 7.13
N PRO A 38 -4.95 -16.16 8.26
CA PRO A 38 -5.61 -16.25 9.55
C PRO A 38 -6.84 -15.34 9.55
N VAL A 39 -8.01 -15.96 9.41
CA VAL A 39 -9.28 -15.28 9.55
C VAL A 39 -9.53 -15.06 11.06
N PRO A 40 -9.90 -13.86 11.52
CA PRO A 40 -10.33 -13.63 12.88
C PRO A 40 -11.44 -14.63 13.25
N THR A 41 -11.32 -15.20 14.44
CA THR A 41 -12.14 -16.32 14.95
C THR A 41 -13.63 -16.19 14.63
N GLY A 42 -14.15 -17.06 13.76
CA GLY A 42 -15.59 -17.25 13.53
C GLY A 42 -16.06 -17.21 12.08
N GLU A 43 -15.24 -16.74 11.14
CA GLU A 43 -15.62 -16.68 9.73
C GLU A 43 -15.17 -17.93 8.94
N PRO A 44 -15.98 -18.38 7.95
CA PRO A 44 -15.65 -19.53 7.12
C PRO A 44 -14.34 -19.29 6.36
N SER A 45 -13.48 -20.30 6.33
CA SER A 45 -12.24 -20.25 5.56
C SER A 45 -12.56 -19.99 4.09
N ILE A 46 -12.06 -18.89 3.53
CA ILE A 46 -12.09 -18.64 2.09
C ILE A 46 -11.21 -19.70 1.45
N ASN A 47 -11.84 -20.70 0.82
CA ASN A 47 -11.14 -21.65 -0.02
C ASN A 47 -10.75 -20.90 -1.29
N VAL A 48 -9.49 -20.49 -1.36
CA VAL A 48 -8.90 -20.05 -2.62
C VAL A 48 -8.77 -21.31 -3.48
N GLU A 49 -9.74 -21.56 -4.34
CA GLU A 49 -9.56 -22.56 -5.39
C GLU A 49 -8.36 -22.10 -6.22
N ASN A 50 -7.29 -22.90 -6.16
CA ASN A 50 -6.16 -22.77 -7.06
C ASN A 50 -6.76 -22.99 -8.45
N ASP A 51 -7.09 -21.90 -9.14
CA ASP A 51 -7.54 -21.97 -10.51
C ASP A 51 -6.34 -22.43 -11.34
N ALA A 52 -6.21 -23.75 -11.44
CA ALA A 52 -5.21 -24.43 -12.25
C ALA A 52 -5.45 -24.17 -13.76
N SER A 53 -6.46 -23.37 -14.11
CA SER A 53 -6.78 -23.03 -15.48
C SER A 53 -6.01 -21.78 -15.98
N VAL A 54 -5.04 -22.11 -16.83
CA VAL A 54 -4.53 -21.38 -18.01
C VAL A 54 -3.44 -20.32 -17.84
N LEU A 55 -3.34 -19.52 -16.77
CA LEU A 55 -2.15 -18.67 -16.58
C LEU A 55 -1.87 -18.42 -15.09
N GLY A 56 -1.13 -19.31 -14.43
CA GLY A 56 -0.65 -19.18 -13.05
C GLY A 56 0.33 -18.02 -12.84
N VAL A 57 -0.12 -16.79 -13.11
CA VAL A 57 0.65 -15.55 -13.02
C VAL A 57 0.72 -15.16 -11.55
N SER A 58 1.91 -15.25 -10.97
CA SER A 58 2.24 -14.74 -9.64
C SER A 58 2.51 -13.24 -9.68
N ALA A 59 2.60 -12.60 -8.50
CA ALA A 59 3.04 -11.22 -8.34
C ALA A 59 4.41 -10.98 -9.00
N TYR A 60 5.29 -11.98 -8.94
CA TYR A 60 6.58 -11.93 -9.63
C TYR A 60 6.45 -11.94 -11.15
N SER A 61 5.49 -12.68 -11.71
CA SER A 61 5.19 -12.64 -13.14
C SER A 61 4.62 -11.28 -13.56
N ILE A 62 3.73 -10.67 -12.77
CA ILE A 62 3.26 -9.30 -13.01
C ILE A 62 4.42 -8.30 -13.01
N LEU A 63 5.35 -8.42 -12.07
CA LEU A 63 6.52 -7.57 -12.01
C LEU A 63 7.38 -7.70 -13.29
N ARG A 64 7.56 -8.92 -13.81
CA ARG A 64 8.23 -9.14 -15.11
C ARG A 64 7.49 -8.50 -16.28
N TYR A 65 6.16 -8.60 -16.31
CA TYR A 65 5.37 -7.96 -17.36
C TYR A 65 5.45 -6.43 -17.29
N MET A 66 5.45 -5.86 -16.09
CA MET A 66 5.66 -4.43 -15.88
C MET A 66 7.03 -4.00 -16.43
N TYR A 67 8.11 -4.73 -16.12
CA TYR A 67 9.43 -4.42 -16.67
C TYR A 67 9.50 -4.60 -18.19
N ALA A 68 8.86 -5.62 -18.76
CA ALA A 68 8.78 -5.80 -20.21
C ALA A 68 8.04 -4.63 -20.88
N ALA A 69 6.90 -4.20 -20.32
CA ALA A 69 6.16 -3.04 -20.79
C ALA A 69 6.99 -1.76 -20.70
N LEU A 70 7.75 -1.58 -19.61
CA LEU A 70 8.63 -0.44 -19.43
C LEU A 70 9.79 -0.44 -20.44
N ILE A 71 10.39 -1.59 -20.74
CA ILE A 71 11.42 -1.71 -21.78
C ILE A 71 10.85 -1.31 -23.15
N ILE A 72 9.68 -1.84 -23.52
CA ILE A 72 8.99 -1.49 -24.76
C ILE A 72 8.71 0.00 -24.82
N TYR A 73 8.16 0.57 -23.75
CA TYR A 73 7.91 2.01 -23.62
C TYR A 73 9.20 2.82 -23.80
N SER A 74 10.31 2.37 -23.22
CA SER A 74 11.60 3.04 -23.32
C SER A 74 12.13 3.07 -24.76
N PHE A 75 11.97 1.99 -25.53
CA PHE A 75 12.29 1.96 -26.96
C PHE A 75 11.40 2.92 -27.77
N ILE A 76 10.10 2.96 -27.50
CA ILE A 76 9.15 3.86 -28.18
C ILE A 76 9.54 5.32 -27.94
N VAL A 77 9.80 5.70 -26.68
CA VAL A 77 10.20 7.07 -26.32
C VAL A 77 11.57 7.42 -26.92
N SER A 78 12.51 6.49 -26.91
CA SER A 78 13.82 6.67 -27.55
C SER A 78 13.69 6.95 -29.04
N TYR A 79 12.88 6.17 -29.75
CA TYR A 79 12.57 6.40 -31.15
C TYR A 79 11.91 7.78 -31.39
N ALA A 80 10.92 8.14 -30.57
CA ALA A 80 10.15 9.37 -30.75
C ALA A 80 10.90 10.66 -30.35
N THR A 81 11.84 10.58 -29.40
CA THR A 81 12.47 11.77 -28.79
C THR A 81 13.98 11.86 -29.02
N GLY A 82 14.60 10.80 -29.56
CA GLY A 82 16.04 10.71 -29.78
C GLY A 82 16.88 10.45 -28.53
N CYS A 83 16.28 10.23 -27.36
CA CYS A 83 17.02 9.86 -26.15
C CYS A 83 17.55 8.43 -26.22
N CYS A 84 18.46 8.04 -25.31
CA CYS A 84 18.92 6.65 -25.21
C CYS A 84 17.77 5.70 -24.83
N TRP A 85 17.78 4.46 -25.34
CA TRP A 85 16.73 3.47 -25.08
C TRP A 85 16.54 3.11 -23.61
N TYR A 86 17.55 3.28 -22.77
CA TYR A 86 17.46 2.98 -21.33
C TYR A 86 17.02 4.19 -20.49
N THR A 87 16.77 5.35 -21.09
CA THR A 87 16.48 6.59 -20.35
C THR A 87 15.23 6.45 -19.48
N MET A 88 14.14 5.88 -20.01
CA MET A 88 12.90 5.71 -19.21
C MET A 88 13.07 4.65 -18.10
N LEU A 89 13.92 3.63 -18.29
CA LEU A 89 14.26 2.68 -17.22
C LEU A 89 14.96 3.41 -16.06
N LEU A 90 15.94 4.26 -16.37
CA LEU A 90 16.63 5.05 -15.33
C LEU A 90 15.65 5.95 -14.58
N PHE A 91 14.79 6.68 -15.29
CA PHE A 91 13.76 7.51 -14.65
C PHE A 91 12.83 6.69 -13.76
N TYR A 92 12.37 5.53 -14.23
CA TYR A 92 11.57 4.63 -13.41
C TYR A 92 12.30 4.22 -12.13
N PHE A 93 13.59 3.86 -12.19
CA PHE A 93 14.34 3.47 -10.99
C PHE A 93 14.53 4.62 -10.01
N VAL A 94 14.82 5.83 -10.51
CA VAL A 94 14.94 7.02 -9.65
C VAL A 94 13.61 7.31 -8.97
N GLU A 95 12.51 7.26 -9.70
CA GLU A 95 11.18 7.52 -9.13
C GLU A 95 10.72 6.39 -8.20
N TYR A 96 11.07 5.14 -8.49
CA TYR A 96 10.80 4.02 -7.60
C TYR A 96 11.52 4.18 -6.24
N ILE A 97 12.77 4.64 -6.25
CA ILE A 97 13.51 4.99 -5.04
C ILE A 97 12.83 6.16 -4.32
N ALA A 98 12.41 7.21 -5.05
CA ALA A 98 11.73 8.36 -4.47
C ALA A 98 10.40 7.96 -3.80
N PHE A 99 9.58 7.14 -4.47
CA PHE A 99 8.34 6.58 -3.92
C PHE A 99 8.61 5.76 -2.66
N TYR A 100 9.61 4.87 -2.68
CA TYR A 100 9.95 4.06 -1.52
C TYR A 100 10.34 4.94 -0.32
N LEU A 101 11.20 5.94 -0.55
CA LEU A 101 11.65 6.85 0.51
C LEU A 101 10.50 7.72 1.02
N TRP A 102 9.61 8.17 0.15
CA TRP A 102 8.39 8.89 0.53
C TRP A 102 7.50 8.01 1.41
N HIS A 103 7.23 6.76 1.03
CA HIS A 103 6.36 5.88 1.80
C HIS A 103 7.01 5.50 3.15
N TRP A 104 8.31 5.23 3.17
CA TRP A 104 9.07 5.05 4.41
C TRP A 104 8.95 6.28 5.31
N GLN A 105 9.15 7.49 4.76
CA GLN A 105 9.04 8.75 5.47
C GLN A 105 7.62 8.99 5.99
N ALA A 106 6.58 8.61 5.26
CA ALA A 106 5.18 8.69 5.70
C ALA A 106 4.90 7.81 6.94
N HIS A 107 5.74 6.82 7.24
CA HIS A 107 5.64 5.98 8.45
C HIS A 107 6.56 6.42 9.59
N HIS A 108 7.34 7.47 9.40
CA HIS A 108 8.34 7.93 10.35
C HIS A 108 8.15 9.39 10.69
N THR A 109 8.32 9.72 11.96
CA THR A 109 8.40 11.11 12.42
C THR A 109 9.83 11.62 12.23
N ILE A 110 10.01 12.49 11.24
CA ILE A 110 11.29 13.07 10.83
C ILE A 110 11.23 14.58 11.05
N TRP A 111 11.73 15.01 12.21
CA TRP A 111 11.57 16.38 12.72
C TRP A 111 12.16 17.48 11.83
N TRP A 112 13.16 17.17 11.01
CA TRP A 112 13.84 18.15 10.14
C TRP A 112 13.15 18.34 8.78
N ILE A 113 12.12 17.55 8.45
CA ILE A 113 11.32 17.68 7.23
C ILE A 113 10.03 18.44 7.58
N PRO A 114 9.87 19.72 7.13
CA PRO A 114 8.80 20.59 7.64
C PRO A 114 7.36 20.08 7.45
N PHE A 115 7.11 19.29 6.41
CA PHE A 115 5.79 18.76 6.07
C PHE A 115 5.61 17.28 6.47
N ASN A 116 6.60 16.66 7.13
CA ASN A 116 6.52 15.24 7.47
C ASN A 116 5.40 14.93 8.47
N ASP A 117 5.15 15.79 9.46
CA ASP A 117 4.13 15.54 10.47
C ASP A 117 2.72 15.39 9.85
N GLY A 118 2.38 16.25 8.87
CA GLY A 118 1.12 16.15 8.13
C GLY A 118 1.01 14.86 7.34
N CYS A 119 2.05 14.51 6.58
CA CYS A 119 2.11 13.27 5.81
C CYS A 119 2.02 12.03 6.73
N TYR A 120 2.77 12.03 7.84
CA TYR A 120 2.75 10.97 8.84
C TYR A 120 1.38 10.78 9.47
N LYS A 121 0.74 11.88 9.88
CA LYS A 121 -0.60 11.84 10.47
C LYS A 121 -1.62 11.31 9.46
N LYS A 122 -1.60 11.80 8.22
CA LYS A 122 -2.51 11.36 7.17
C LYS A 122 -2.30 9.91 6.78
N HIS A 123 -1.05 9.47 6.70
CA HIS A 123 -0.78 8.08 6.42
C HIS A 123 -1.13 7.17 7.59
N LYS A 124 -0.99 7.60 8.85
CA LYS A 124 -1.53 6.85 9.99
C LYS A 124 -3.05 6.79 10.01
N GLU A 125 -3.74 7.86 9.62
CA GLU A 125 -5.20 7.87 9.44
C GLU A 125 -5.62 6.77 8.45
N HIS A 126 -4.89 6.62 7.33
CA HIS A 126 -5.06 5.49 6.38
C HIS A 126 -5.05 4.13 7.08
N HIS A 127 -4.01 3.88 7.88
CA HIS A 127 -3.72 2.58 8.48
C HIS A 127 -4.61 2.24 9.68
N TRP A 128 -5.03 3.24 10.46
CA TRP A 128 -5.67 2.98 11.77
C TRP A 128 -7.12 3.44 11.87
N GLU A 129 -7.54 4.35 11.00
CA GLU A 129 -8.90 4.89 11.01
C GLU A 129 -9.67 4.47 9.75
N ILE A 130 -9.07 4.64 8.58
CA ILE A 130 -9.72 4.37 7.30
C ILE A 130 -9.68 2.89 6.96
N TYR A 131 -8.54 2.21 7.10
CA TYR A 131 -8.37 0.79 6.79
C TYR A 131 -7.65 0.01 7.90
N PRO A 132 -8.13 0.06 9.16
CA PRO A 132 -7.53 -0.71 10.25
C PRO A 132 -7.52 -2.20 9.92
N PRO A 133 -6.53 -2.99 10.40
CA PRO A 133 -6.42 -4.42 10.09
C PRO A 133 -7.69 -5.25 10.29
N LYS A 134 -8.48 -4.93 11.33
CA LYS A 134 -9.76 -5.58 11.62
C LYS A 134 -10.83 -5.34 10.54
N ASP A 135 -10.75 -4.22 9.85
CA ASP A 135 -11.69 -3.77 8.82
C ASP A 135 -10.93 -3.48 7.51
N PHE A 136 -9.84 -4.21 7.23
CA PHE A 136 -8.94 -3.92 6.11
C PHE A 136 -9.66 -4.05 4.76
N TYR A 137 -10.58 -5.02 4.66
CA TYR A 137 -11.48 -5.23 3.51
C TYR A 137 -12.77 -4.40 3.59
N GLY A 138 -13.01 -3.73 4.73
CA GLY A 138 -14.28 -3.08 5.07
C GLY A 138 -14.58 -1.79 4.30
N ALA A 139 -13.81 -1.45 3.26
CA ALA A 139 -14.07 -0.27 2.42
C ALA A 139 -15.50 -0.30 1.86
N ARG A 140 -15.93 -1.44 1.32
CA ARG A 140 -17.26 -1.62 0.73
C ARG A 140 -18.36 -1.46 1.78
N LYS A 141 -18.21 -2.08 2.95
CA LYS A 141 -19.18 -1.98 4.05
C LYS A 141 -19.34 -0.55 4.54
N ARG A 142 -18.24 0.18 4.77
CA ARG A 142 -18.27 1.60 5.14
C ARG A 142 -18.94 2.47 4.07
N GLN A 143 -18.76 2.15 2.80
CA GLN A 143 -19.43 2.86 1.69
C GLN A 143 -20.94 2.62 1.72
N ILE A 144 -21.37 1.36 1.89
CA ILE A 144 -22.79 1.03 2.03
C ILE A 144 -23.38 1.74 3.25
N ASP A 145 -22.68 1.75 4.39
CA ASP A 145 -23.13 2.42 5.62
C ASP A 145 -23.22 3.95 5.45
N GLN A 146 -22.27 4.57 4.73
CA GLN A 146 -22.32 6.00 4.38
C GLN A 146 -23.49 6.32 3.43
N MET A 147 -23.72 5.49 2.42
CA MET A 147 -24.85 5.64 1.49
C MET A 147 -26.21 5.46 2.18
N ASN A 148 -26.29 4.58 3.17
CA ASN A 148 -27.51 4.34 3.94
C ASN A 148 -27.81 5.44 4.97
N THR A 149 -26.78 6.16 5.44
CA THR A 149 -26.92 7.26 6.42
C THR A 149 -27.15 8.61 5.75
N SER A 150 -26.70 8.80 4.51
CA SER A 150 -27.17 9.88 3.64
C SER A 150 -28.54 9.54 3.05
N GLU A 151 -29.61 10.10 3.61
CA GLU A 151 -31.01 9.83 3.22
C GLU A 151 -31.21 9.70 1.69
N GLY A 152 -31.47 8.47 1.22
CA GLY A 152 -32.35 8.24 0.08
C GLY A 152 -31.75 7.98 -1.31
N ASN A 153 -30.67 7.20 -1.46
CA ASN A 153 -30.41 6.61 -2.79
C ASN A 153 -29.78 5.21 -2.75
N VAL A 154 -30.64 4.20 -2.70
CA VAL A 154 -30.32 2.76 -2.74
C VAL A 154 -29.78 2.27 -4.10
N ASN A 155 -29.57 3.19 -5.06
CA ASN A 155 -29.04 2.93 -6.39
C ASN A 155 -27.62 3.50 -6.59
N ALA A 156 -26.87 3.71 -5.52
CA ALA A 156 -25.50 4.19 -5.63
C ALA A 156 -24.67 3.16 -6.41
N LEU A 157 -24.36 3.53 -7.66
CA LEU A 157 -23.48 2.81 -8.55
C LEU A 157 -22.14 2.54 -7.84
N PRO A 158 -21.42 1.45 -8.18
CA PRO A 158 -20.08 1.21 -7.65
C PRO A 158 -19.24 2.49 -7.79
N ILE A 159 -18.49 2.83 -6.73
CA ILE A 159 -17.65 4.03 -6.66
C ILE A 159 -16.99 4.26 -8.02
N SER A 160 -17.36 5.38 -8.63
CA SER A 160 -16.75 5.73 -9.89
C SER A 160 -15.31 6.13 -9.60
N TRP A 161 -14.44 5.92 -10.58
CA TRP A 161 -13.08 6.46 -10.55
C TRP A 161 -13.04 7.98 -10.27
N TRP A 162 -14.14 8.70 -10.51
CA TRP A 162 -14.25 10.11 -10.17
C TRP A 162 -14.47 10.39 -8.68
N ASP A 163 -15.20 9.53 -7.97
CA ASP A 163 -15.36 9.66 -6.52
C ASP A 163 -14.03 9.45 -5.81
N TYR A 164 -13.23 8.54 -6.36
CA TYR A 164 -11.88 8.23 -5.93
C TYR A 164 -10.92 9.43 -6.01
N MET A 165 -10.91 10.14 -7.14
CA MET A 165 -10.05 11.33 -7.34
C MET A 165 -10.57 12.58 -6.61
N ARG A 166 -11.80 12.55 -6.09
CA ARG A 166 -12.48 13.73 -5.49
C ARG A 166 -12.29 13.89 -3.99
N HIS A 167 -11.60 12.99 -3.28
CA HIS A 167 -11.21 13.23 -1.88
C HIS A 167 -10.18 14.37 -1.82
N LYS A 168 -10.69 15.61 -1.81
CA LYS A 168 -9.99 16.89 -2.06
C LYS A 168 -8.74 17.17 -1.21
N THR A 169 -8.50 16.43 -0.14
CA THR A 169 -7.36 16.62 0.76
C THR A 169 -6.35 15.47 0.72
N TRP A 170 -6.69 14.32 0.11
CA TRP A 170 -5.82 13.14 0.13
C TRP A 170 -4.58 13.35 -0.73
N ILE A 171 -4.76 13.76 -1.99
CA ILE A 171 -3.66 13.94 -2.94
C ILE A 171 -2.72 15.07 -2.48
N SER A 172 -3.25 16.17 -1.96
CA SER A 172 -2.43 17.30 -1.52
C SER A 172 -1.64 17.00 -0.24
N ASP A 173 -2.24 16.29 0.71
CA ASP A 173 -1.67 16.11 2.05
C ASP A 173 -0.85 14.83 2.16
N HIS A 174 -1.11 13.84 1.30
CA HIS A 174 -0.42 12.55 1.27
C HIS A 174 0.61 12.48 0.13
N GLU A 175 0.20 12.73 -1.12
CA GLU A 175 1.04 12.55 -2.32
C GLU A 175 1.82 13.81 -2.74
N GLY A 176 1.53 14.99 -2.16
CA GLY A 176 2.09 16.27 -2.58
C GLY A 176 3.63 16.33 -2.57
N LEU A 177 4.28 15.68 -1.59
CA LEU A 177 5.75 15.57 -1.58
C LEU A 177 6.27 14.78 -2.77
N LEU A 178 5.65 13.63 -3.06
CA LEU A 178 6.08 12.78 -4.17
C LEU A 178 5.99 13.56 -5.49
N ILE A 179 4.86 14.26 -5.71
CA ILE A 179 4.67 15.13 -6.89
C ILE A 179 5.76 16.21 -6.97
N LEU A 180 6.09 16.87 -5.86
CA LEU A 180 7.17 17.86 -5.81
C LEU A 180 8.53 17.24 -6.17
N LEU A 181 8.85 16.06 -5.62
CA LEU A 181 10.06 15.33 -5.95
C LEU A 181 10.12 14.98 -7.43
N THR A 182 9.01 14.54 -8.03
CA THR A 182 8.89 14.29 -9.46
C THR A 182 9.24 15.54 -10.28
N PHE A 183 8.68 16.71 -9.93
CA PHE A 183 9.00 17.97 -10.64
C PHE A 183 10.46 18.40 -10.49
N ILE A 184 11.05 18.21 -9.31
CA ILE A 184 12.48 18.48 -9.07
C ILE A 184 13.32 17.56 -9.97
N GLN A 185 13.03 16.26 -10.00
CA GLN A 185 13.74 15.29 -10.84
C GLN A 185 13.66 15.67 -12.33
N LEU A 186 12.47 16.03 -12.83
CA LEU A 186 12.29 16.44 -14.23
C LEU A 186 13.01 17.74 -14.56
N THR A 187 13.08 18.67 -13.61
CA THR A 187 13.85 19.91 -13.75
C THR A 187 15.35 19.63 -13.80
N VAL A 188 15.87 18.76 -12.93
CA VAL A 188 17.27 18.32 -12.94
C VAL A 188 17.60 17.59 -14.24
N ALA A 189 16.74 16.69 -14.71
CA ALA A 189 16.86 16.04 -16.02
C ALA A 189 17.01 17.05 -17.16
N ARG A 190 16.18 18.10 -17.15
CA ARG A 190 16.20 19.14 -18.17
C ARG A 190 17.46 20.00 -18.11
N LEU A 191 17.87 20.43 -16.92
CA LEU A 191 18.93 21.43 -16.72
C LEU A 191 20.33 20.84 -16.66
N VAL A 192 20.49 19.66 -16.05
CA VAL A 192 21.80 19.03 -15.81
C VAL A 192 22.12 17.99 -16.88
N PHE A 193 21.14 17.14 -17.24
CA PHE A 193 21.35 16.07 -18.22
C PHE A 193 20.93 16.47 -19.64
N HIS A 194 20.48 17.72 -19.82
CA HIS A 194 20.06 18.28 -21.10
C HIS A 194 19.01 17.43 -21.84
N CYS A 195 18.16 16.68 -21.11
CA CYS A 195 17.06 15.94 -21.74
C CYS A 195 16.16 16.92 -22.51
N SER A 196 15.70 16.50 -23.69
CA SER A 196 14.77 17.31 -24.48
C SER A 196 13.43 17.46 -23.76
N TYR A 197 12.67 18.52 -24.08
CA TYR A 197 11.34 18.72 -23.51
C TYR A 197 10.39 17.56 -23.85
N SER A 198 10.55 16.92 -25.01
CA SER A 198 9.76 15.73 -25.38
C SER A 198 10.13 14.53 -24.51
N THR A 199 11.41 14.27 -24.24
CA THR A 199 11.83 13.22 -23.30
C THR A 199 11.30 13.48 -21.89
N VAL A 200 11.36 14.73 -21.41
CA VAL A 200 10.81 15.14 -20.10
C VAL A 200 9.29 14.93 -20.07
N GLY A 201 8.58 15.33 -21.12
CA GLY A 201 7.13 15.16 -21.23
C GLY A 201 6.71 13.69 -21.24
N CYS A 202 7.41 12.83 -21.99
CA CYS A 202 7.18 11.39 -21.96
C CYS A 202 7.46 10.81 -20.57
N THR A 203 8.56 11.21 -19.93
CA THR A 203 8.90 10.76 -18.57
C THR A 203 7.78 11.09 -17.59
N PHE A 204 7.30 12.34 -17.60
CA PHE A 204 6.19 12.77 -16.75
C PHE A 204 4.92 11.95 -17.01
N LEU A 205 4.56 11.72 -18.28
CA LEU A 205 3.42 10.87 -18.63
C LEU A 205 3.56 9.45 -18.09
N GLY A 206 4.75 8.85 -18.23
CA GLY A 206 5.06 7.53 -17.68
C GLY A 206 4.88 7.48 -16.15
N PHE A 207 5.36 8.52 -15.44
CA PHE A 207 5.16 8.64 -14.00
C PHE A 207 3.68 8.76 -13.62
N MET A 208 2.89 9.57 -14.34
CA MET A 208 1.46 9.70 -14.08
C MET A 208 0.72 8.38 -14.28
N VAL A 209 1.06 7.61 -15.31
CA VAL A 209 0.49 6.26 -15.54
C VAL A 209 0.85 5.31 -14.40
N MET A 210 2.11 5.27 -13.97
CA MET A 210 2.53 4.39 -12.88
C MET A 210 1.93 4.79 -11.52
N ALA A 211 1.87 6.10 -11.23
CA ALA A 211 1.23 6.62 -10.02
C ALA A 211 -0.26 6.25 -10.00
N PHE A 212 -0.95 6.42 -11.13
CA PHE A 212 -2.36 6.04 -11.26
C PHE A 212 -2.56 4.54 -11.00
N ILE A 213 -1.80 3.67 -11.67
CA ILE A 213 -1.91 2.21 -11.50
C ILE A 213 -1.58 1.82 -10.05
N GLY A 214 -0.51 2.37 -9.49
CA GLY A 214 -0.08 2.08 -8.12
C GLY A 214 -1.13 2.48 -7.09
N ASN A 215 -1.68 3.69 -7.22
CA ASN A 215 -2.72 4.17 -6.32
C ASN A 215 -4.01 3.35 -6.48
N TRP A 216 -4.45 3.09 -7.71
CA TRP A 216 -5.63 2.25 -7.97
C TRP A 216 -5.49 0.85 -7.35
N LEU A 217 -4.34 0.20 -7.52
CA LEU A 217 -4.07 -1.10 -6.89
C LEU A 217 -4.04 -1.01 -5.36
N HIS A 218 -3.40 0.03 -4.80
CA HIS A 218 -3.34 0.27 -3.36
C HIS A 218 -4.73 0.26 -2.74
N HIS A 219 -5.69 0.95 -3.34
CA HIS A 219 -7.07 0.95 -2.85
C HIS A 219 -7.84 -0.31 -3.20
N ALA A 220 -7.62 -0.92 -4.37
CA ALA A 220 -8.21 -2.20 -4.71
C ALA A 220 -7.89 -3.27 -3.66
N TYR A 221 -6.73 -3.21 -2.99
CA TYR A 221 -6.39 -4.12 -1.89
C TYR A 221 -7.33 -4.01 -0.68
N HIS A 222 -7.97 -2.86 -0.48
CA HIS A 222 -8.87 -2.60 0.65
C HIS A 222 -10.35 -2.86 0.34
N VAL A 223 -10.69 -3.28 -0.89
CA VAL A 223 -12.07 -3.52 -1.32
C VAL A 223 -12.38 -5.01 -1.31
N GLU A 224 -13.34 -5.41 -0.48
CA GLU A 224 -13.94 -6.75 -0.49
C GLU A 224 -14.67 -7.04 -1.82
N ASP A 225 -14.66 -8.30 -2.25
CA ASP A 225 -15.19 -8.81 -3.51
C ASP A 225 -14.75 -7.98 -4.73
N HIS A 226 -13.50 -7.52 -4.73
CA HIS A 226 -12.95 -6.82 -5.89
C HIS A 226 -12.78 -7.82 -7.04
N TRP A 227 -13.12 -7.45 -8.27
CA TRP A 227 -13.08 -8.38 -9.42
C TRP A 227 -11.68 -8.97 -9.69
N LEU A 228 -10.62 -8.33 -9.18
CA LEU A 228 -9.25 -8.84 -9.25
C LEU A 228 -8.97 -10.03 -8.30
N GLU A 229 -9.85 -10.32 -7.34
CA GLU A 229 -9.73 -11.47 -6.42
C GLU A 229 -9.73 -12.83 -7.15
N ARG A 230 -10.19 -12.86 -8.41
CA ARG A 230 -10.02 -14.06 -9.23
C ARG A 230 -8.56 -14.36 -9.63
N PHE A 231 -7.62 -13.44 -9.36
CA PHE A 231 -6.23 -13.60 -9.79
C PHE A 231 -5.26 -13.83 -8.63
N LYS A 232 -4.45 -14.88 -8.74
CA LYS A 232 -3.42 -15.25 -7.75
C LYS A 232 -2.44 -14.12 -7.43
N TRP A 233 -1.89 -13.44 -8.44
CA TRP A 233 -0.94 -12.33 -8.23
C TRP A 233 -1.53 -11.21 -7.37
N PHE A 234 -2.84 -10.97 -7.48
CA PHE A 234 -3.51 -9.91 -6.75
C PHE A 234 -3.65 -10.29 -5.28
N HIS A 235 -3.99 -11.55 -4.98
CA HIS A 235 -3.96 -12.08 -3.62
C HIS A 235 -2.58 -12.01 -2.98
N GLU A 236 -1.53 -12.35 -3.71
CA GLU A 236 -0.15 -12.27 -3.20
C GLU A 236 0.24 -10.83 -2.83
N LEU A 237 -0.02 -9.85 -3.70
CA LEU A 237 0.28 -8.44 -3.41
C LEU A 237 -0.61 -7.88 -2.31
N ARG A 238 -1.91 -8.19 -2.33
CA ARG A 238 -2.87 -7.79 -1.30
C ARG A 238 -2.49 -8.35 0.07
N ALA A 239 -2.01 -9.59 0.15
CA ALA A 239 -1.55 -10.20 1.39
C ALA A 239 -0.31 -9.48 1.94
N LEU A 240 0.66 -9.12 1.07
CA LEU A 240 1.83 -8.33 1.48
C LEU A 240 1.43 -6.93 1.97
N HIS A 241 0.47 -6.30 1.29
CA HIS A 241 -0.09 -5.01 1.72
C HIS A 241 -0.92 -5.11 3.01
N TYR A 242 -1.62 -6.23 3.22
CA TYR A 242 -2.27 -6.50 4.50
C TYR A 242 -1.26 -6.61 5.63
N ILE A 243 -0.16 -7.36 5.41
CA ILE A 243 0.93 -7.46 6.38
C ILE A 243 1.53 -6.07 6.65
N HIS A 244 1.68 -5.22 5.63
CA HIS A 244 2.09 -3.83 5.81
C HIS A 244 1.16 -3.06 6.78
N HIS A 245 -0.15 -3.31 6.77
CA HIS A 245 -1.09 -2.70 7.72
C HIS A 245 -1.03 -3.30 9.13
N LEU A 246 -0.37 -4.45 9.33
CA LEU A 246 -0.24 -5.07 10.64
C LEU A 246 0.83 -4.41 11.51
N GLY A 247 0.56 -4.37 12.82
CA GLY A 247 1.55 -3.98 13.82
C GLY A 247 1.99 -2.52 13.71
N THR A 248 3.25 -2.29 13.31
CA THR A 248 3.84 -0.93 13.27
C THR A 248 3.73 -0.23 11.92
N ALA A 249 3.38 -0.98 10.87
CA ALA A 249 3.38 -0.54 9.47
C ALA A 249 4.73 -0.03 8.93
N LYS A 250 5.85 -0.47 9.53
CA LYS A 250 7.21 -0.05 9.16
C LYS A 250 7.99 -1.08 8.36
N HIS A 251 7.31 -1.72 7.42
CA HIS A 251 7.83 -2.80 6.58
C HIS A 251 6.98 -2.90 5.32
N ASN A 252 7.45 -3.54 4.26
CA ASN A 252 6.70 -3.72 3.00
C ASN A 252 6.13 -2.39 2.42
N TYR A 253 6.98 -1.39 2.21
CA TYR A 253 6.61 -0.09 1.65
C TYR A 253 6.28 -0.15 0.15
N GLY A 254 6.73 -1.18 -0.57
CA GLY A 254 6.29 -1.42 -1.94
C GLY A 254 4.79 -1.68 -2.00
N VAL A 255 4.11 -1.15 -3.02
CA VAL A 255 2.71 -1.51 -3.32
C VAL A 255 2.66 -2.59 -4.39
N LEU A 256 3.33 -2.36 -5.52
CA LEU A 256 3.41 -3.29 -6.65
C LEU A 256 4.78 -4.00 -6.73
N ASN A 257 5.85 -3.30 -6.33
CA ASN A 257 7.22 -3.77 -6.45
C ASN A 257 7.89 -3.76 -5.07
N MET A 258 8.19 -4.95 -4.56
CA MET A 258 8.80 -5.18 -3.23
C MET A 258 10.33 -5.31 -3.30
N THR A 259 10.93 -5.01 -4.45
CA THR A 259 12.37 -5.21 -4.68
C THR A 259 13.21 -4.34 -3.75
N LEU A 260 12.86 -3.06 -3.56
CA LEU A 260 13.55 -2.18 -2.63
C LEU A 260 13.36 -2.62 -1.18
N ASP A 261 12.19 -3.13 -0.79
CA ASP A 261 12.00 -3.68 0.56
C ASP A 261 12.96 -4.84 0.85
N ARG A 262 13.20 -5.70 -0.15
CA ARG A 262 14.16 -6.81 -0.02
C ARG A 262 15.59 -6.29 0.08
N PHE A 263 15.98 -5.32 -0.75
CA PHE A 263 17.32 -4.75 -0.74
C PHE A 263 17.62 -3.97 0.54
N LEU A 264 16.63 -3.28 1.09
CA LEU A 264 16.78 -2.40 2.26
C LEU A 264 16.39 -3.09 3.57
N GLY A 265 15.98 -4.37 3.53
CA GLY A 265 15.70 -5.19 4.71
C GLY A 265 14.38 -4.87 5.40
N SER A 266 13.45 -4.18 4.75
CA SER A 266 12.09 -3.91 5.26
C SER A 266 11.06 -4.94 4.78
N PHE A 267 11.45 -5.94 3.99
CA PHE A 267 10.55 -6.98 3.52
C PHE A 267 10.27 -8.03 4.59
N THR A 268 9.00 -8.24 4.94
CA THR A 268 8.55 -9.26 5.92
C THR A 268 7.28 -9.98 5.46
N PHE A 269 7.10 -11.20 5.98
CA PHE A 269 5.88 -11.99 5.84
C PHE A 269 5.06 -12.08 7.14
N SER A 270 5.49 -11.42 8.21
CA SER A 270 4.94 -11.50 9.57
C SER A 270 5.04 -10.18 10.31
#